data_AF-A0AAN5Z1H7-F1
#
_entry.id   AF-A0AAN5Z1H7-F1
#
_cell.length_a   1.000
_cell.length_b   1.000
_cell.length_c   1.000
_cell.angle_alpha   90.00
_cell.angle_beta   90.00
_cell.angle_gamma   90.00
#
_symmetry.space_group_name_H-M   'P 1'
#
loop_
_entity.id
_entity.type
_entity.pdbx_description
1 polymer ?
#
loop_
_entity_poly.entity_id
_entity_poly.type
_entity_poly.pdbx_seq_one_letter_code
_entity_poly.pdbx_strand_id
1 'polypeptide(L)'
;MATTTATEARPWEIKLRQTAALYRTSLQENNLDAYFEVHNSSFGVDLKSVSTGSFPKPDETYSLKLGSDDERDGLKSLGKQLIEDHQTAANDVKATSDAIKNGSTGKENARARMEKAREEAKKKSADIIDQQFDRAQKLIDKLPDDKQEAATDFWIHLSNGFLAFWKMAMDAIYGVLKAVIAWLENMWETVKQRWEDVKATFKDAWEWFQALFH
;
A
#
# COMPACT_ATOMS: atom_id res chain seq x y z
N MET A 1 -16.72 44.11 4.19
CA MET A 1 -15.63 43.40 3.49
C MET A 1 -15.41 42.09 4.23
N ALA A 2 -15.70 40.96 3.60
CA ALA A 2 -15.43 39.64 4.17
C ALA A 2 -13.98 39.28 3.80
N THR A 3 -13.09 39.31 4.78
CA THR A 3 -11.74 38.76 4.66
C THR A 3 -11.86 37.25 4.67
N THR A 4 -11.91 36.63 3.49
CA THR A 4 -11.61 35.21 3.34
C THR A 4 -10.12 35.02 3.58
N THR A 5 -9.73 34.78 4.83
CA THR A 5 -8.43 34.17 5.12
C THR A 5 -8.50 32.74 4.63
N ALA A 6 -8.00 32.48 3.43
CA ALA A 6 -7.58 31.13 3.08
C ALA A 6 -6.49 30.76 4.10
N THR A 7 -6.82 29.94 5.08
CA THR A 7 -5.84 29.38 6.00
C THR A 7 -4.84 28.63 5.14
N GLU A 8 -3.60 29.14 5.07
CA GLU A 8 -2.51 28.43 4.39
C GLU A 8 -2.38 27.05 5.03
N ALA A 9 -2.30 26.01 4.19
CA ALA A 9 -2.19 24.63 4.67
C ALA A 9 -0.95 24.49 5.56
N ARG A 10 -1.11 23.82 6.70
CA ARG A 10 0.01 23.60 7.63
C ARG A 10 1.08 22.73 6.97
N PRO A 11 2.37 22.86 7.33
CA PRO A 11 3.45 22.06 6.75
C PRO A 11 3.18 20.55 6.76
N TRP A 12 2.65 20.01 7.86
CA TRP A 12 2.30 18.59 7.96
C TRP A 12 1.17 18.16 7.01
N GLU A 13 0.17 19.03 6.76
CA GLU A 13 -0.91 18.74 5.81
C GLU A 13 -0.37 18.68 4.38
N ILE A 14 0.58 19.56 4.06
CA ILE A 14 1.27 19.58 2.76
C ILE A 14 2.05 18.26 2.59
N LYS A 15 2.79 17.81 3.61
CA LYS A 15 3.52 16.54 3.58
C LYS A 15 2.58 15.36 3.27
N LEU A 16 1.48 15.21 4.00
CA LEU A 16 0.50 14.14 3.77
C LEU A 16 -0.02 14.13 2.34
N ARG A 17 -0.44 15.30 1.83
CA ARG A 17 -0.99 15.44 0.48
C ARG A 17 0.04 15.15 -0.60
N GLN A 18 1.28 15.60 -0.40
CA GLN A 18 2.38 15.34 -1.34
C GLN A 18 2.73 13.85 -1.40
N THR A 19 2.78 13.16 -0.26
CA THR A 19 3.03 11.71 -0.22
C THR A 19 1.94 10.93 -0.94
N ALA A 20 0.65 11.19 -0.66
CA ALA A 20 -0.45 10.53 -1.36
C ALA A 20 -0.45 10.84 -2.88
N ALA A 21 -0.22 12.09 -3.26
CA ALA A 21 -0.18 12.52 -4.66
C ALA A 21 1.00 11.89 -5.42
N LEU A 22 2.17 11.77 -4.80
CA LEU A 22 3.33 11.11 -5.39
C LEU A 22 3.03 9.63 -5.63
N TYR A 23 2.49 8.93 -4.63
CA TYR A 23 2.10 7.52 -4.78
C TYR A 23 1.13 7.33 -5.95
N ARG A 24 0.08 8.15 -6.01
CA ARG A 24 -0.92 8.08 -7.07
C ARG A 24 -0.31 8.31 -8.45
N THR A 25 0.55 9.30 -8.59
CA THR A 25 1.24 9.62 -9.86
C THR A 25 2.12 8.45 -10.29
N SER A 26 2.96 7.95 -9.39
CA SER A 26 3.82 6.79 -9.62
C SER A 26 3.02 5.54 -10.00
N LEU A 27 1.87 5.30 -9.38
CA LEU A 27 0.99 4.17 -9.71
C LEU A 27 0.34 4.32 -11.10
N GLN A 28 -0.11 5.52 -11.46
CA GLN A 28 -0.67 5.84 -12.77
C GLN A 28 0.34 5.63 -13.89
N GLU A 29 1.59 6.04 -13.65
CA GLU A 29 2.71 5.87 -14.58
C GLU A 29 3.26 4.43 -14.64
N ASN A 30 2.73 3.51 -13.82
CA ASN A 30 3.29 2.17 -13.60
C ASN A 30 4.76 2.19 -13.17
N ASN A 31 5.17 3.22 -12.43
CA ASN A 31 6.52 3.43 -11.95
C ASN A 31 6.52 3.66 -10.43
N LEU A 32 6.11 2.63 -9.68
CA LEU A 32 6.20 2.66 -8.22
C LEU A 32 7.65 2.75 -7.71
N ASP A 33 8.65 2.38 -8.53
CA ASP A 33 10.06 2.56 -8.16
C ASP A 33 10.39 4.05 -7.92
N ALA A 34 9.85 4.97 -8.74
CA ALA A 34 10.02 6.41 -8.54
C ALA A 34 9.46 6.90 -7.19
N TYR A 35 8.43 6.25 -6.65
CA TYR A 35 7.93 6.56 -5.30
C TYR A 35 8.98 6.25 -4.24
N PHE A 36 9.60 5.06 -4.31
CA PHE A 36 10.62 4.62 -3.36
C PHE A 36 12.00 5.23 -3.60
N GLU A 37 12.22 5.89 -4.75
CA GLU A 37 13.36 6.78 -4.94
C GLU A 37 13.33 7.97 -3.99
N VAL A 38 12.14 8.54 -3.79
CA VAL A 38 11.89 9.65 -2.87
C VAL A 38 11.72 9.15 -1.44
N HIS A 39 10.93 8.09 -1.24
CA HIS A 39 10.65 7.49 0.07
C HIS A 39 11.45 6.20 0.24
N ASN A 40 12.77 6.33 0.35
CA ASN A 40 13.69 5.20 0.36
C ASN A 40 13.83 4.51 1.74
N SER A 41 13.23 5.05 2.80
CA SER A 41 13.32 4.47 4.14
C SER A 41 12.05 4.66 4.96
N SER A 42 11.79 3.70 5.84
CA SER A 42 10.72 3.76 6.83
C SER A 42 11.13 3.03 8.10
N PHE A 43 11.02 3.68 9.26
CA PHE A 43 11.37 3.09 10.56
C PHE A 43 12.75 2.40 10.58
N GLY A 44 13.75 3.04 9.96
CA GLY A 44 15.11 2.51 9.83
C GLY A 44 15.27 1.40 8.78
N VAL A 45 14.18 0.94 8.17
CA VAL A 45 14.20 -0.04 7.08
C VAL A 45 14.46 0.66 5.75
N ASP A 46 15.47 0.21 5.00
CA ASP A 46 15.71 0.63 3.62
C ASP A 46 14.67 -0.01 2.68
N LEU A 47 13.74 0.80 2.19
CA LEU A 47 12.63 0.35 1.34
C LEU A 47 13.09 -0.04 -0.07
N LYS A 48 14.26 0.40 -0.52
CA LYS A 48 14.79 0.02 -1.85
C LYS A 48 15.29 -1.42 -1.88
N SER A 49 16.01 -1.84 -0.83
CA SER A 49 16.59 -3.19 -0.75
C SER A 49 15.56 -4.27 -0.44
N VAL A 50 14.43 -3.89 0.15
CA VAL A 50 13.34 -4.78 0.54
C VAL A 50 12.60 -5.43 -0.63
N SER A 51 12.77 -4.91 -1.84
CA SER A 51 12.33 -5.54 -3.10
C SER A 51 12.87 -6.97 -3.35
N THR A 52 13.71 -7.51 -2.46
CA THR A 52 14.43 -8.78 -2.61
C THR A 52 14.02 -9.92 -1.66
N GLY A 53 12.91 -9.79 -0.91
CA GLY A 53 12.26 -10.94 -0.26
C GLY A 53 12.60 -11.19 1.21
N SER A 54 13.18 -10.22 1.92
CA SER A 54 13.25 -10.21 3.38
C SER A 54 13.00 -8.80 3.88
N PHE A 55 11.95 -8.63 4.69
CA PHE A 55 11.62 -7.35 5.31
C PHE A 55 12.20 -7.36 6.74
N PRO A 56 13.26 -6.60 7.03
CA PRO A 56 13.77 -6.51 8.38
C PRO A 56 12.71 -5.92 9.30
N LYS A 57 12.66 -6.41 10.54
CA LYS A 57 11.79 -5.82 11.55
C LYS A 57 12.21 -4.35 11.75
N PRO A 58 11.25 -3.44 11.94
CA PRO A 58 11.55 -2.05 12.20
C PRO A 58 12.33 -1.93 13.52
N ASP A 59 13.25 -0.96 13.57
CA ASP A 59 14.07 -0.72 14.76
C ASP A 59 13.17 -0.22 15.92
N GLU A 60 13.37 -0.77 17.12
CA GLU A 60 12.61 -0.46 18.34
C GLU A 60 12.66 1.03 18.72
N THR A 61 13.66 1.76 18.25
CA THR A 61 13.80 3.22 18.46
C THR A 61 12.70 4.05 17.79
N TYR A 62 11.96 3.46 16.85
CA TYR A 62 10.83 4.10 16.17
C TYR A 62 9.46 3.79 16.80
N SER A 63 9.44 3.11 17.95
CA SER A 63 8.24 2.99 18.78
C SER A 63 7.63 4.37 19.01
N LEU A 64 6.32 4.50 18.73
CA LEU A 64 5.60 5.77 18.75
C LEU A 64 5.88 6.55 20.03
N LYS A 65 6.52 7.71 19.91
CA LYS A 65 6.49 8.75 20.93
C LYS A 65 5.18 9.56 20.88
N LEU A 66 4.05 8.92 20.56
CA LEU A 66 2.75 9.54 20.75
C LEU A 66 2.40 9.44 22.24
N GLY A 67 2.08 10.59 22.83
CA GLY A 67 1.99 10.72 24.28
C GLY A 67 0.77 10.05 24.94
N SER A 68 -0.18 9.50 24.17
CA SER A 68 -1.36 8.80 24.71
C SER A 68 -1.76 7.56 23.89
N ASP A 69 -2.37 6.58 24.57
CA ASP A 69 -2.81 5.32 23.99
C ASP A 69 -3.87 5.51 22.89
N ASP A 70 -4.79 6.49 23.06
CA ASP A 70 -5.85 6.78 22.09
C ASP A 70 -5.31 7.26 20.73
N GLU A 71 -4.24 8.07 20.74
CA GLU A 71 -3.58 8.59 19.52
C GLU A 71 -2.90 7.47 18.75
N ARG A 72 -2.24 6.57 19.48
CA ARG A 72 -1.60 5.37 18.96
C ARG A 72 -2.63 4.39 18.38
N ASP A 73 -3.74 4.17 19.06
CA ASP A 73 -4.80 3.27 18.61
C ASP A 73 -5.51 3.77 17.36
N GLY A 74 -5.67 5.08 17.23
CA GLY A 74 -6.20 5.72 16.02
C GLY A 74 -5.37 5.43 14.77
N LEU A 75 -4.07 5.72 14.81
CA LEU A 75 -3.16 5.46 13.67
C LEU A 75 -2.96 3.96 13.42
N LYS A 76 -2.94 3.14 14.49
CA LYS A 76 -2.95 1.68 14.39
C LYS A 76 -4.17 1.19 13.63
N SER A 77 -5.36 1.68 13.96
CA SER A 77 -6.59 1.30 13.26
C SER A 77 -6.56 1.67 11.79
N LEU A 78 -6.02 2.85 11.44
CA LEU A 78 -5.86 3.25 10.03
C LEU A 78 -4.86 2.35 9.29
N GLY A 79 -3.73 2.02 9.91
CA GLY A 79 -2.74 1.12 9.33
C GLY A 79 -3.28 -0.30 9.12
N LYS A 80 -4.05 -0.80 10.07
CA LYS A 80 -4.76 -2.08 9.95
C LYS A 80 -5.70 -2.08 8.74
N GLN A 81 -6.54 -1.05 8.63
CA GLN A 81 -7.51 -0.93 7.53
C GLN A 81 -6.80 -0.80 6.18
N LEU A 82 -5.69 -0.06 6.12
CA LEU A 82 -4.87 0.07 4.92
C LEU A 82 -4.41 -1.30 4.39
N ILE A 83 -3.93 -2.19 5.27
CA ILE A 83 -3.50 -3.55 4.90
C ILE A 83 -4.70 -4.39 4.43
N GLU A 84 -5.79 -4.39 5.19
CA GLU A 84 -7.01 -5.17 4.90
C GLU A 84 -7.65 -4.79 3.55
N ASP A 85 -7.71 -3.50 3.24
CA ASP A 85 -8.31 -2.99 2.00
C ASP A 85 -7.48 -3.41 0.77
N HIS A 86 -6.14 -3.36 0.87
CA HIS A 86 -5.24 -3.80 -0.18
C HIS A 86 -5.24 -5.33 -0.34
N GLN A 87 -5.33 -6.07 0.76
CA GLN A 87 -5.48 -7.52 0.72
C GLN A 87 -6.78 -7.93 0.02
N THR A 88 -7.86 -7.17 0.27
CA THR A 88 -9.13 -7.34 -0.45
C THR A 88 -8.97 -7.08 -1.95
N ALA A 89 -8.27 -6.01 -2.33
CA ALA A 89 -7.99 -5.72 -3.75
C ALA A 89 -7.20 -6.85 -4.43
N ALA A 90 -6.19 -7.42 -3.76
CA ALA A 90 -5.45 -8.58 -4.29
C ALA A 90 -6.34 -9.83 -4.43
N ASN A 91 -7.23 -10.07 -3.46
CA ASN A 91 -8.17 -11.19 -3.51
C ASN A 91 -9.17 -11.07 -4.67
N ASP A 92 -9.61 -9.85 -5.02
CA ASP A 92 -10.49 -9.61 -6.17
C ASP A 92 -9.80 -10.02 -7.49
N VAL A 93 -8.50 -9.71 -7.64
CA VAL A 93 -7.70 -10.14 -8.81
C VAL A 93 -7.54 -11.67 -8.82
N LYS A 94 -7.29 -12.27 -7.65
CA LYS A 94 -7.22 -13.73 -7.52
C LYS A 94 -8.52 -14.40 -7.93
N ALA A 95 -9.67 -13.89 -7.48
CA ALA A 95 -10.97 -14.41 -7.86
C ALA A 95 -11.20 -14.36 -9.38
N THR A 96 -10.72 -13.30 -10.04
CA THR A 96 -10.76 -13.20 -11.52
C THR A 96 -9.88 -14.28 -12.16
N SER A 97 -8.66 -14.49 -11.68
CA SER A 97 -7.76 -15.54 -12.15
C SER A 97 -8.37 -16.95 -11.97
N ASP A 98 -8.98 -17.23 -10.82
CA ASP A 98 -9.63 -18.51 -10.53
C ASP A 98 -10.85 -18.74 -11.44
N ALA A 99 -11.64 -17.70 -11.72
CA ALA A 99 -12.77 -17.78 -12.64
C ALA A 99 -12.34 -18.08 -14.09
N ILE A 100 -11.17 -17.56 -14.52
CA ILE A 100 -10.60 -17.88 -15.82
C ILE A 100 -10.18 -19.35 -15.88
N LYS A 101 -9.56 -19.87 -14.82
CA LYS A 101 -9.17 -21.29 -14.72
C LYS A 101 -10.35 -22.24 -14.78
N ASN A 102 -11.44 -21.90 -14.09
CA ASN A 102 -12.61 -22.76 -13.95
C ASN A 102 -13.59 -22.63 -15.13
N GLY A 103 -13.46 -21.59 -15.96
CA GLY A 103 -14.33 -21.36 -17.11
C GLY A 103 -13.71 -21.84 -18.42
N SER A 104 -14.55 -22.08 -19.43
CA SER A 104 -14.16 -22.31 -20.83
C SER A 104 -13.75 -21.01 -21.52
N THR A 105 -12.94 -20.18 -20.85
CA THR A 105 -12.59 -18.84 -21.34
C THR A 105 -11.43 -18.94 -22.32
N GLY A 106 -11.65 -18.57 -23.59
CA GLY A 106 -10.58 -18.50 -24.59
C GLY A 106 -9.48 -17.47 -24.23
N LYS A 107 -8.28 -17.65 -24.79
CA LYS A 107 -7.06 -16.87 -24.47
C LYS A 107 -7.24 -15.35 -24.50
N GLU A 108 -7.91 -14.82 -25.52
CA GLU A 108 -8.11 -13.36 -25.65
C GLU A 108 -9.00 -12.79 -24.55
N ASN A 109 -10.06 -13.52 -24.19
CA ASN A 109 -10.96 -13.13 -23.11
C ASN A 109 -10.27 -13.26 -21.74
N ALA A 110 -9.44 -14.29 -21.53
CA ALA A 110 -8.63 -14.42 -20.32
C ALA A 110 -7.67 -13.23 -20.13
N ARG A 111 -6.97 -12.83 -21.20
CA ARG A 111 -6.10 -11.65 -21.19
C ARG A 111 -6.85 -10.37 -20.84
N ALA A 112 -7.96 -10.10 -21.53
CA ALA A 112 -8.74 -8.89 -21.31
C ALA A 112 -9.28 -8.79 -19.87
N ARG A 113 -9.75 -9.91 -19.32
CA ARG A 113 -10.26 -9.97 -17.93
C ARG A 113 -9.16 -9.75 -16.90
N MET A 114 -7.98 -10.34 -17.08
CA MET A 114 -6.86 -10.12 -16.17
C MET A 114 -6.31 -8.69 -16.24
N GLU A 115 -6.22 -8.10 -17.45
CA GLU A 115 -5.79 -6.70 -17.60
C GLU A 115 -6.77 -5.75 -16.91
N LYS A 116 -8.07 -5.98 -17.11
CA LYS A 116 -9.12 -5.21 -16.43
C LYS A 116 -9.02 -5.33 -14.91
N ALA A 117 -8.87 -6.54 -14.38
CA ALA A 117 -8.72 -6.75 -12.93
C ALA A 117 -7.48 -6.05 -12.38
N ARG A 118 -6.37 -6.01 -13.12
CA ARG A 118 -5.17 -5.26 -12.74
C ARG A 118 -5.44 -3.77 -12.65
N GLU A 119 -6.04 -3.17 -13.67
CA GLU A 119 -6.34 -1.73 -13.67
C GLU A 119 -7.36 -1.36 -12.58
N GLU A 120 -8.34 -2.23 -12.32
CA GLU A 120 -9.28 -2.06 -11.19
C GLU A 120 -8.57 -2.12 -9.85
N ALA A 121 -7.63 -3.06 -9.65
CA ALA A 121 -6.84 -3.15 -8.42
C ALA A 121 -5.93 -1.93 -8.21
N LYS A 122 -5.29 -1.42 -9.29
CA LYS A 122 -4.52 -0.17 -9.24
C LYS A 122 -5.40 1.01 -8.83
N LYS A 123 -6.56 1.16 -9.47
CA LYS A 123 -7.50 2.24 -9.14
C LYS A 123 -7.96 2.13 -7.69
N LYS A 124 -8.35 0.95 -7.25
CA LYS A 124 -8.77 0.69 -5.86
C LYS A 124 -7.65 1.00 -4.87
N SER A 125 -6.41 0.66 -5.19
CA SER A 125 -5.25 1.02 -4.35
C SER A 125 -5.04 2.53 -4.25
N ALA A 126 -5.14 3.28 -5.35
CA ALA A 126 -5.10 4.75 -5.30
C ALA A 126 -6.26 5.33 -4.45
N ASP A 127 -7.48 4.83 -4.64
CA ASP A 127 -8.65 5.26 -3.89
C ASP A 127 -8.50 4.96 -2.38
N ILE A 128 -7.92 3.80 -2.02
CA ILE A 128 -7.61 3.45 -0.64
C ILE A 128 -6.60 4.45 -0.06
N ILE A 129 -5.51 4.76 -0.77
CA ILE A 129 -4.49 5.69 -0.28
C ILE A 129 -5.08 7.08 -0.08
N ASP A 130 -5.82 7.61 -1.04
CA ASP A 130 -6.48 8.92 -0.90
C ASP A 130 -7.41 8.93 0.34
N GLN A 131 -8.24 7.89 0.51
CA GLN A 131 -9.14 7.78 1.66
C GLN A 131 -8.42 7.66 3.01
N GLN A 132 -7.37 6.85 3.09
CA GLN A 132 -6.65 6.65 4.35
C GLN A 132 -5.83 7.90 4.71
N PHE A 133 -5.26 8.61 3.75
CA PHE A 133 -4.58 9.89 4.00
C PHE A 133 -5.56 11.00 4.40
N ASP A 134 -6.75 11.06 3.82
CA ASP A 134 -7.82 11.97 4.26
C ASP A 134 -8.26 11.67 5.71
N ARG A 135 -8.38 10.39 6.07
CA ARG A 135 -8.71 9.97 7.44
C ARG A 135 -7.57 10.29 8.41
N ALA A 136 -6.32 10.06 8.01
CA ALA A 136 -5.15 10.42 8.80
C ALA A 136 -5.11 11.94 9.03
N GLN A 137 -5.35 12.75 7.99
CA GLN A 137 -5.43 14.21 8.15
C GLN A 137 -6.48 14.61 9.19
N LYS A 138 -7.70 14.05 9.12
CA LYS A 138 -8.77 14.34 10.10
C LYS A 138 -8.45 13.89 11.52
N LEU A 139 -7.65 12.84 11.66
CA LEU A 139 -7.23 12.34 12.97
C LEU A 139 -6.13 13.23 13.55
N ILE A 140 -5.13 13.57 12.74
CA ILE A 140 -3.99 14.39 13.11
C ILE A 140 -4.44 15.82 13.44
N ASP A 141 -5.38 16.39 12.69
CA ASP A 141 -5.92 17.73 12.93
C ASP A 141 -6.55 17.90 14.33
N LYS A 142 -7.00 16.81 14.96
CA LYS A 142 -7.58 16.83 16.31
C LYS A 142 -6.54 16.76 17.42
N LEU A 143 -5.28 16.52 17.07
CA LEU A 143 -4.19 16.43 18.04
C LEU A 143 -3.72 17.83 18.44
N PRO A 144 -3.16 17.98 19.66
CA PRO A 144 -2.39 19.16 20.02
C PRO A 144 -1.36 19.54 18.94
N ASP A 145 -1.20 20.84 18.68
CA ASP A 145 -0.35 21.34 17.58
C ASP A 145 1.10 20.83 17.66
N ASP A 146 1.63 20.64 18.87
CA ASP A 146 2.96 20.11 19.14
C ASP A 146 3.12 18.61 18.79
N LYS A 147 2.01 17.90 18.56
CA LYS A 147 1.98 16.47 18.19
C LYS A 147 1.65 16.20 16.73
N GLN A 148 1.11 17.17 15.99
CA GLN A 148 0.62 16.97 14.63
C GLN A 148 1.72 16.53 13.66
N GLU A 149 2.92 17.12 13.79
CA GLU A 149 4.07 16.81 12.95
C GLU A 149 4.56 15.37 13.19
N ALA A 150 4.73 14.97 14.45
CA ALA A 150 5.18 13.63 14.81
C ALA A 150 4.18 12.54 14.39
N ALA A 151 2.88 12.80 14.55
CA ALA A 151 1.84 11.88 14.08
C ALA A 151 1.81 11.75 12.55
N THR A 152 2.07 12.85 11.84
CA THR A 152 2.20 12.87 10.38
C THR A 152 3.40 12.06 9.90
N ASP A 153 4.58 12.31 10.47
CA ASP A 153 5.80 11.58 10.10
C ASP A 153 5.63 10.09 10.39
N PHE A 154 5.02 9.73 11.53
CA PHE A 154 4.69 8.34 11.84
C PHE A 154 3.76 7.72 10.79
N TRP A 155 2.66 8.38 10.43
CA TRP A 155 1.73 7.89 9.43
C TRP A 155 2.39 7.70 8.06
N ILE A 156 3.24 8.66 7.65
CA ILE A 156 4.00 8.58 6.40
C ILE A 156 4.95 7.38 6.43
N HIS A 157 5.68 7.16 7.53
CA HIS A 157 6.54 5.98 7.65
C HIS A 157 5.73 4.68 7.63
N LEU A 158 4.62 4.60 8.37
CA LEU A 158 3.74 3.43 8.39
C LEU A 158 3.22 3.10 7.00
N SER A 159 2.67 4.10 6.30
CA SER A 159 2.14 3.92 4.96
C SER A 159 3.24 3.58 3.95
N ASN A 160 4.41 4.23 4.00
CA ASN A 160 5.55 3.91 3.13
C ASN A 160 6.06 2.48 3.32
N GLY A 161 6.19 2.05 4.57
CA GLY A 161 6.60 0.69 4.89
C GLY A 161 5.61 -0.33 4.35
N PHE A 162 4.31 -0.11 4.58
CA PHE A 162 3.26 -0.96 3.99
C PHE A 162 3.30 -0.97 2.45
N LEU A 163 3.45 0.21 1.82
CA LEU A 163 3.42 0.33 0.36
C LEU A 163 4.56 -0.44 -0.32
N ALA A 164 5.69 -0.66 0.35
CA ALA A 164 6.75 -1.53 -0.17
C ALA A 164 6.30 -3.00 -0.23
N PHE A 165 5.57 -3.52 0.78
CA PHE A 165 4.94 -4.84 0.68
C PHE A 165 3.91 -4.86 -0.47
N TRP A 166 3.09 -3.82 -0.57
CA TRP A 166 2.09 -3.75 -1.64
C TRP A 166 2.72 -3.78 -3.04
N LYS A 167 3.87 -3.11 -3.23
CA LYS A 167 4.63 -3.20 -4.47
C LYS A 167 5.02 -4.65 -4.80
N MET A 168 5.54 -5.39 -3.82
CA MET A 168 5.90 -6.80 -4.01
C MET A 168 4.68 -7.65 -4.40
N ALA A 169 3.52 -7.42 -3.76
CA ALA A 169 2.28 -8.08 -4.14
C ALA A 169 1.86 -7.72 -5.58
N MET A 170 1.96 -6.45 -5.98
CA MET A 170 1.69 -6.00 -7.34
C MET A 170 2.63 -6.62 -8.38
N ASP A 171 3.92 -6.78 -8.06
CA ASP A 171 4.90 -7.44 -8.93
C ASP A 171 4.56 -8.93 -9.12
N ALA A 172 4.12 -9.62 -8.06
CA ALA A 172 3.64 -11.00 -8.14
C ALA A 172 2.34 -11.12 -8.95
N ILE A 173 1.38 -10.20 -8.75
CA ILE A 173 0.15 -10.10 -9.56
C ILE A 173 0.49 -9.86 -11.03
N TYR A 174 1.48 -9.02 -11.33
CA TYR A 174 1.95 -8.82 -12.69
C TYR A 174 2.58 -10.10 -13.28
N GLY A 175 3.24 -10.90 -12.45
CA GLY A 175 3.67 -12.26 -12.79
C GLY A 175 2.52 -13.19 -13.19
N VAL A 176 1.38 -13.15 -12.47
CA VAL A 176 0.15 -13.87 -12.83
C VAL A 176 -0.33 -13.44 -14.21
N LEU A 177 -0.46 -12.13 -14.44
CA LEU A 177 -0.90 -11.57 -15.71
C LEU A 177 0.00 -12.02 -16.86
N LYS A 178 1.33 -11.93 -16.69
CA LYS A 178 2.31 -12.41 -17.68
C LYS A 178 2.14 -13.88 -18.00
N ALA A 179 1.95 -14.74 -16.99
CA ALA A 179 1.72 -16.17 -17.20
C ALA A 179 0.43 -16.42 -18.00
N VAL A 180 -0.65 -15.72 -17.65
CA VAL A 180 -1.95 -15.83 -18.35
C VAL A 180 -1.89 -15.33 -19.79
N ILE A 181 -1.22 -14.19 -20.04
CA ILE A 181 -1.04 -13.63 -21.38
C ILE A 181 -0.17 -14.54 -22.25
N ALA A 182 0.94 -15.03 -21.70
CA ALA A 182 1.86 -15.89 -22.41
C ALA A 182 1.24 -17.26 -22.73
N TRP A 183 0.24 -17.70 -21.96
CA TRP A 183 -0.43 -19.00 -22.12
C TRP A 183 0.59 -20.14 -22.09
N LEU A 184 1.48 -20.11 -21.10
CA LEU A 184 2.54 -21.11 -20.92
C LEU A 184 1.92 -22.50 -20.66
N GLU A 185 2.61 -23.57 -21.07
CA GLU A 185 2.17 -24.95 -20.79
C GLU A 185 1.95 -25.19 -19.28
N ASN A 186 2.77 -24.56 -18.43
CA ASN A 186 2.66 -24.59 -16.96
C ASN A 186 2.08 -23.30 -16.36
N MET A 187 1.22 -22.60 -17.11
CA MET A 187 0.61 -21.33 -16.71
C MET A 187 -0.03 -21.42 -15.33
N TRP A 188 -0.84 -22.46 -15.07
CA TRP A 188 -1.57 -22.57 -13.81
C TRP A 188 -0.69 -22.88 -12.60
N GLU A 189 0.43 -23.57 -12.80
CA GLU A 189 1.43 -23.77 -11.75
C GLU A 189 2.12 -22.46 -11.41
N THR A 190 2.48 -21.68 -12.44
CA THR A 190 3.05 -20.34 -12.27
C THR A 190 2.08 -19.42 -11.54
N VAL A 191 0.82 -19.38 -11.97
CA VAL A 191 -0.25 -18.60 -11.33
C VAL A 191 -0.41 -18.99 -9.86
N LYS A 192 -0.42 -20.29 -9.55
CA LYS A 192 -0.49 -20.77 -8.17
C LYS A 192 0.69 -20.27 -7.34
N GLN A 193 1.92 -20.40 -7.84
CA GLN A 193 3.11 -19.93 -7.14
C GLN A 193 3.04 -18.43 -6.85
N ARG A 194 2.65 -17.62 -7.84
CA ARG A 194 2.53 -16.17 -7.64
C ARG A 194 1.49 -15.78 -6.62
N TRP A 195 0.39 -16.53 -6.49
CA TRP A 195 -0.59 -16.29 -5.43
C TRP A 195 -0.07 -16.68 -4.04
N GLU A 196 0.79 -17.69 -3.92
CA GLU A 196 1.51 -17.96 -2.67
C GLU A 196 2.50 -16.84 -2.34
N ASP A 197 3.19 -16.26 -3.34
CA ASP A 197 4.07 -15.09 -3.15
C ASP A 197 3.26 -13.89 -2.60
N VAL A 198 2.07 -13.61 -3.16
CA VAL A 198 1.16 -12.55 -2.66
C VAL A 198 0.73 -12.81 -1.22
N LYS A 199 0.35 -14.05 -0.90
CA LYS A 199 -0.08 -14.45 0.44
C LYS A 199 1.05 -14.31 1.46
N ALA A 200 2.26 -14.75 1.11
CA ALA A 200 3.44 -14.58 1.94
C ALA A 200 3.73 -13.09 2.20
N THR A 201 3.65 -12.27 1.16
CA THR A 201 3.83 -10.81 1.27
C THR A 201 2.88 -10.17 2.29
N PHE A 202 1.59 -10.53 2.27
CA PHE A 202 0.64 -10.00 3.26
C PHE A 202 0.88 -10.53 4.67
N LYS A 203 1.31 -11.78 4.81
CA LYS A 203 1.71 -12.32 6.10
C LYS A 203 2.87 -11.52 6.69
N ASP A 204 3.90 -11.26 5.90
CA ASP A 204 5.06 -10.48 6.33
C ASP A 204 4.67 -9.03 6.65
N ALA A 205 3.75 -8.44 5.87
CA ALA A 205 3.20 -7.11 6.15
C ALA A 205 2.50 -7.04 7.52
N TRP A 206 1.73 -8.08 7.87
CA TRP A 206 1.06 -8.17 9.17
C TRP A 206 2.05 -8.35 10.32
N GLU A 207 3.06 -9.20 10.16
CA GLU A 207 4.10 -9.41 11.17
C GLU A 207 4.90 -8.12 11.41
N TRP A 208 5.26 -7.42 10.32
CA TRP A 208 5.91 -6.11 10.38
C TRP A 208 5.04 -5.06 11.05
N PHE A 209 3.77 -4.97 10.66
CA PHE A 209 2.83 -4.02 11.23
C PHE A 209 2.62 -4.28 12.74
N GLN A 210 2.47 -5.53 13.15
CA GLN A 210 2.35 -5.88 14.57
C GLN A 210 3.58 -5.44 15.35
N ALA A 211 4.79 -5.68 14.83
CA ALA A 211 6.03 -5.30 15.49
C ALA A 211 6.15 -3.79 15.76
N LEU A 212 5.53 -2.93 14.96
CA LEU A 212 5.50 -1.47 15.19
C LEU A 212 4.72 -1.05 16.43
N PHE A 213 3.78 -1.89 16.87
CA PHE A 213 2.88 -1.59 17.97
C PHE A 213 3.04 -2.56 19.15
N HIS A 214 4.14 -3.30 19.22
CA HIS A 214 4.48 -4.17 20.35
C HIS A 214 5.50 -3.53 21.29
#